data_AF-A0A1S4EVJ5-F1
#
_entry.id   AF-A0A1S4EVJ5-F1
#
_cell.length_a   1.000
_cell.length_b   1.000
_cell.length_c   1.000
_cell.angle_alpha   90.00
_cell.angle_beta   90.00
_cell.angle_gamma   90.00
#
_symmetry.space_group_name_H-M   'P 1'
#
loop_
_entity.id
_entity.type
_entity.pdbx_description
1 polymer ?
#
loop_
_entity_poly.entity_id
_entity_poly.type
_entity_poly.pdbx_seq_one_letter_code
_entity_poly.pdbx_strand_id
1 'polypeptide(L)'
;MSSKSKKSAAKPTSTSGAQSVSSSASSVSSMTESSETALSPSRRSRLHEKNSLMNLNDRLACYIERVRFLEQENSKLSLELSSCQETALREVANLKAIYENELADARKLLDETARDKAKVEIDAKRYWEENDQLRVKLNKKIKELTEVDKDARANEARCIELTANYNSVCSEKKKLQEELRETDLEAAKLRKLFESMRKDLEHETLIRVDLENNIQSLREELTFKDQVHSQELSESKMRRQTEISEIDGYLMDQYETKMQQTLQELRDQYETQLSMNRDEMSELYDTRIQNLESRLAQERVQHEEERLKLEKELNRLRDEMTVQLKEYQDLMDIKISLDMEIAAYDRLLSSEETRLNITPSVTSTTSAGLSTSSRLFRTPSYKRKRTAMDDSVDYSVTSSAKGDLEISECDPDGKFIKVHNKSNQTQKLDGCQIVRKTESTEVTYKFPKGAKLEGSSTVTVWSASANHKADPPSNLVMKGQSWATGDNVSTRLLDQDGEEVAHAERIKMKAAAGSAGPKDKYFLEEGGARLGVSRSGSLRSPGPSRVGQEDKYDERCAMM
;
A
#
# COMPACT_ATOMS: atom_id res chain seq x y z
N MET A 1 59.92 -32.20 -110.47
CA MET A 1 60.13 -30.99 -111.30
C MET A 1 61.65 -30.77 -111.39
N SER A 2 62.23 -30.65 -112.59
CA SER A 2 62.67 -29.38 -113.23
C SER A 2 63.87 -28.73 -112.51
N SER A 3 64.95 -28.26 -113.14
CA SER A 3 65.37 -28.19 -114.57
C SER A 3 66.87 -27.76 -114.63
N LYS A 4 67.81 -28.39 -115.36
CA LYS A 4 68.01 -28.49 -116.84
C LYS A 4 68.65 -27.25 -117.49
N SER A 5 69.97 -27.27 -117.81
CA SER A 5 70.70 -26.57 -118.93
C SER A 5 72.24 -26.67 -118.76
N LYS A 6 73.07 -27.15 -119.72
CA LYS A 6 73.62 -26.57 -121.00
C LYS A 6 74.90 -25.70 -120.81
N LYS A 7 75.86 -25.55 -121.76
CA LYS A 7 76.30 -26.30 -122.98
C LYS A 7 77.47 -25.59 -123.72
N SER A 8 78.62 -26.27 -123.92
CA SER A 8 79.67 -25.99 -124.95
C SER A 8 80.73 -27.13 -124.89
N ALA A 9 81.35 -27.72 -125.93
CA ALA A 9 81.54 -27.49 -127.38
C ALA A 9 82.57 -26.37 -127.74
N ALA A 10 83.55 -26.55 -128.63
CA ALA A 10 83.82 -27.65 -129.59
C ALA A 10 85.33 -27.72 -130.02
N LYS A 11 85.91 -28.93 -130.22
CA LYS A 11 86.34 -29.56 -131.51
C LYS A 11 87.85 -29.34 -131.89
N PRO A 12 88.44 -29.87 -133.01
CA PRO A 12 89.59 -30.80 -132.92
C PRO A 12 90.84 -30.32 -133.72
N THR A 13 91.83 -31.13 -134.14
CA THR A 13 91.79 -32.12 -135.25
C THR A 13 93.09 -32.94 -135.33
N SER A 14 93.02 -34.17 -135.89
CA SER A 14 94.12 -35.10 -136.17
C SER A 14 94.66 -35.05 -137.61
N THR A 15 95.91 -35.46 -137.86
CA THR A 15 96.28 -36.13 -139.13
C THR A 15 97.49 -37.07 -139.04
N SER A 16 97.59 -37.96 -140.05
CA SER A 16 98.64 -38.90 -140.49
C SER A 16 100.13 -38.50 -140.27
N GLY A 17 101.14 -39.38 -140.33
CA GLY A 17 101.32 -40.59 -141.20
C GLY A 17 101.89 -40.19 -142.59
N ALA A 18 102.73 -40.95 -143.30
CA ALA A 18 103.35 -42.28 -143.10
C ALA A 18 104.56 -42.46 -144.09
N GLN A 19 104.99 -43.71 -144.39
CA GLN A 19 105.91 -44.12 -145.50
C GLN A 19 107.39 -43.72 -145.35
N SER A 20 108.41 -44.32 -146.00
CA SER A 20 108.66 -45.59 -146.77
C SER A 20 110.21 -45.76 -146.90
N VAL A 21 110.89 -46.88 -147.19
CA VAL A 21 110.96 -47.83 -148.34
C VAL A 21 111.84 -49.06 -147.88
N SER A 22 111.84 -50.31 -148.40
CA SER A 22 112.22 -50.89 -149.72
C SER A 22 113.59 -50.42 -150.29
N SER A 23 114.45 -51.20 -150.97
CA SER A 23 114.46 -52.62 -151.39
C SER A 23 115.83 -53.09 -151.95
N SER A 24 116.08 -54.41 -151.91
CA SER A 24 116.70 -55.30 -152.93
C SER A 24 117.84 -54.88 -153.93
N ALA A 25 118.94 -55.66 -153.89
CA ALA A 25 119.58 -56.43 -154.99
C ALA A 25 120.48 -55.83 -156.11
N SER A 26 121.67 -56.48 -156.28
CA SER A 26 122.49 -56.64 -157.52
C SER A 26 123.29 -55.40 -158.03
N SER A 27 124.30 -55.44 -158.94
CA SER A 27 124.68 -56.37 -160.04
C SER A 27 126.16 -56.26 -160.53
N VAL A 28 126.73 -57.40 -160.98
CA VAL A 28 127.87 -57.76 -161.90
C VAL A 28 128.97 -56.79 -162.47
N SER A 29 130.11 -57.42 -162.86
CA SER A 29 131.10 -57.07 -163.95
C SER A 29 132.22 -56.03 -163.69
N SER A 30 133.37 -55.97 -164.40
CA SER A 30 134.21 -56.92 -165.20
C SER A 30 135.52 -56.19 -165.69
N MET A 31 136.35 -56.80 -166.57
CA MET A 31 137.51 -56.24 -167.33
C MET A 31 138.87 -56.10 -166.56
N THR A 32 140.10 -56.24 -167.12
CA THR A 32 140.63 -56.79 -168.41
C THR A 32 142.16 -57.09 -168.33
N GLU A 33 142.59 -58.17 -168.99
CA GLU A 33 143.83 -58.39 -169.81
C GLU A 33 145.30 -58.17 -169.34
N SER A 34 146.18 -58.96 -169.99
CA SER A 34 147.58 -58.70 -170.44
C SER A 34 148.83 -59.11 -169.60
N SER A 35 149.34 -60.30 -169.96
CA SER A 35 150.69 -60.57 -170.51
C SER A 35 152.01 -60.55 -169.68
N GLU A 36 152.52 -61.78 -169.47
CA GLU A 36 153.83 -62.29 -169.96
C GLU A 36 155.23 -61.85 -169.41
N THR A 37 156.20 -62.74 -169.72
CA THR A 37 157.68 -62.63 -169.66
C THR A 37 158.38 -62.65 -168.29
N ALA A 38 159.65 -63.06 -168.31
CA ALA A 38 160.32 -63.72 -167.18
C ALA A 38 161.80 -63.33 -166.99
N LEU A 39 162.31 -63.66 -165.78
CA LEU A 39 163.72 -63.71 -165.37
C LEU A 39 164.49 -62.36 -165.21
N SER A 40 165.63 -62.46 -164.53
CA SER A 40 166.60 -61.41 -164.13
C SER A 40 166.17 -60.46 -162.98
N PRO A 41 167.12 -59.93 -162.17
CA PRO A 41 166.90 -59.86 -160.71
C PRO A 41 166.81 -58.43 -160.11
N SER A 42 165.60 -57.88 -160.00
CA SER A 42 165.29 -56.79 -159.03
C SER A 42 163.82 -56.71 -158.59
N ARG A 43 162.89 -57.41 -159.27
CA ARG A 43 161.44 -57.41 -158.94
C ARG A 43 161.12 -57.79 -157.48
N ARG A 44 162.01 -58.51 -156.78
CA ARG A 44 161.86 -58.88 -155.35
C ARG A 44 161.72 -57.67 -154.41
N SER A 45 162.42 -56.57 -154.65
CA SER A 45 162.40 -55.40 -153.75
C SER A 45 161.01 -54.72 -153.71
N ARG A 46 160.56 -54.18 -154.84
CA ARG A 46 159.26 -53.48 -154.95
C ARG A 46 158.06 -54.36 -154.62
N LEU A 47 158.13 -55.67 -154.87
CA LEU A 47 157.04 -56.59 -154.54
C LEU A 47 156.96 -56.89 -153.03
N HIS A 48 158.11 -56.94 -152.34
CA HIS A 48 158.15 -57.04 -150.88
C HIS A 48 157.63 -55.75 -150.23
N GLU A 49 158.07 -54.59 -150.73
CA GLU A 49 157.58 -53.26 -150.31
C GLU A 49 156.06 -53.11 -150.48
N LYS A 50 155.51 -53.45 -151.66
CA LYS A 50 154.05 -53.45 -151.87
C LYS A 50 153.31 -54.38 -150.91
N ASN A 51 153.85 -55.56 -150.60
CA ASN A 51 153.20 -56.50 -149.69
C ASN A 51 153.30 -56.06 -148.22
N SER A 52 154.35 -55.34 -147.85
CA SER A 52 154.47 -54.68 -146.54
C SER A 52 153.49 -53.50 -146.41
N LEU A 53 153.31 -52.70 -147.46
CA LEU A 53 152.29 -51.64 -147.50
C LEU A 53 150.86 -52.20 -147.50
N MET A 54 150.62 -53.36 -148.13
CA MET A 54 149.33 -54.05 -148.06
C MET A 54 149.04 -54.52 -146.63
N ASN A 55 149.97 -55.27 -145.99
CA ASN A 55 149.85 -55.65 -144.58
C ASN A 55 149.69 -54.44 -143.64
N LEU A 56 150.35 -53.31 -143.94
CA LEU A 56 150.18 -52.09 -143.16
C LEU A 56 148.78 -51.49 -143.34
N ASN A 57 148.26 -51.46 -144.57
CA ASN A 57 146.90 -50.99 -144.86
C ASN A 57 145.82 -51.92 -144.30
N ASP A 58 145.98 -53.24 -144.37
CA ASP A 58 145.04 -54.21 -143.79
C ASP A 58 145.04 -54.08 -142.26
N ARG A 59 146.20 -53.88 -141.65
CA ARG A 59 146.32 -53.62 -140.21
C ARG A 59 145.76 -52.24 -139.82
N LEU A 60 145.94 -51.22 -140.65
CA LEU A 60 145.29 -49.91 -140.50
C LEU A 60 143.78 -50.00 -140.68
N ALA A 61 143.27 -50.82 -141.59
CA ALA A 61 141.83 -51.07 -141.75
C ALA A 61 141.28 -51.74 -140.50
N CYS A 62 141.94 -52.77 -139.96
CA CYS A 62 141.59 -53.37 -138.67
C CYS A 62 141.66 -52.37 -137.50
N TYR A 63 142.62 -51.44 -137.50
CA TYR A 63 142.67 -50.37 -136.49
C TYR A 63 141.55 -49.33 -136.68
N ILE A 64 141.23 -48.93 -137.91
CA ILE A 64 140.14 -47.98 -138.22
C ILE A 64 138.78 -48.60 -137.90
N GLU A 65 138.60 -49.89 -138.18
CA GLU A 65 137.39 -50.64 -137.84
C GLU A 65 137.28 -50.87 -136.34
N ARG A 66 138.40 -51.13 -135.64
CA ARG A 66 138.43 -51.16 -134.17
C ARG A 66 138.19 -49.79 -133.55
N VAL A 67 138.68 -48.70 -134.16
CA VAL A 67 138.39 -47.32 -133.71
C VAL A 67 136.93 -46.99 -133.94
N ARG A 68 136.35 -47.26 -135.11
CA ARG A 68 134.90 -47.11 -135.36
C ARG A 68 134.05 -47.94 -134.42
N PHE A 69 134.46 -49.16 -134.12
CA PHE A 69 133.81 -50.00 -133.11
C PHE A 69 133.88 -49.33 -131.72
N LEU A 70 135.05 -48.83 -131.31
CA LEU A 70 135.24 -48.13 -130.03
C LEU A 70 134.50 -46.78 -129.98
N GLU A 71 134.37 -46.06 -131.10
CA GLU A 71 133.57 -44.83 -131.22
C GLU A 71 132.08 -45.13 -131.12
N GLN A 72 131.61 -46.20 -131.77
CA GLN A 72 130.23 -46.68 -131.67
C GLN A 72 129.92 -47.23 -130.27
N GLU A 73 130.85 -47.95 -129.65
CA GLU A 73 130.76 -48.48 -128.29
C GLU A 73 130.78 -47.35 -127.26
N ASN A 74 131.65 -46.34 -127.41
CA ASN A 74 131.71 -45.18 -126.52
C ASN A 74 130.49 -44.24 -126.70
N SER A 75 130.00 -44.07 -127.93
CA SER A 75 128.73 -43.38 -128.21
C SER A 75 127.54 -44.10 -127.58
N LYS A 76 127.48 -45.44 -127.71
CA LYS A 76 126.49 -46.28 -127.04
C LYS A 76 126.58 -46.17 -125.52
N LEU A 77 127.76 -46.30 -124.92
CA LEU A 77 127.99 -46.17 -123.48
C LEU A 77 127.64 -44.76 -122.98
N SER A 78 127.88 -43.71 -123.78
CA SER A 78 127.49 -42.34 -123.46
C SER A 78 125.96 -42.17 -123.46
N LEU A 79 125.25 -42.80 -124.40
CA LEU A 79 123.78 -42.83 -124.43
C LEU A 79 123.20 -43.68 -123.30
N GLU A 80 123.79 -44.84 -122.98
CA GLU A 80 123.39 -45.67 -121.84
C GLU A 80 123.62 -44.96 -120.50
N LEU A 81 124.74 -44.25 -120.34
CA LEU A 81 125.05 -43.44 -119.16
C LEU A 81 124.12 -42.23 -119.05
N SER A 82 123.87 -41.51 -120.15
CA SER A 82 122.91 -40.41 -120.19
C SER A 82 121.48 -40.89 -119.88
N SER A 83 121.07 -42.04 -120.40
CA SER A 83 119.77 -42.66 -120.14
C SER A 83 119.64 -43.06 -118.66
N CYS A 84 120.64 -43.74 -118.11
CA CYS A 84 120.71 -44.14 -116.70
C CYS A 84 120.70 -42.92 -115.75
N GLN A 85 121.40 -41.85 -116.11
CA GLN A 85 121.36 -40.59 -115.36
C GLN A 85 119.98 -39.94 -115.42
N GLU A 86 119.32 -39.94 -116.59
CA GLU A 86 118.00 -39.36 -116.75
C GLU A 86 116.91 -40.19 -116.05
N THR A 87 117.00 -41.53 -116.04
CA THR A 87 116.11 -42.39 -115.25
C THR A 87 116.34 -42.17 -113.75
N ALA A 88 117.58 -42.14 -113.28
CA ALA A 88 117.88 -41.86 -111.87
C ALA A 88 117.36 -40.49 -111.41
N LEU A 89 117.49 -39.44 -112.25
CA LEU A 89 116.93 -38.12 -111.97
C LEU A 89 115.40 -38.13 -111.96
N ARG A 90 114.74 -38.88 -112.86
CA ARG A 90 113.28 -39.06 -112.84
C ARG A 90 112.83 -39.85 -111.61
N GLU A 91 113.53 -40.90 -111.22
CA GLU A 91 113.22 -41.69 -110.02
C GLU A 91 113.36 -40.86 -108.75
N VAL A 92 114.44 -40.09 -108.60
CA VAL A 92 114.62 -39.15 -107.48
C VAL A 92 113.55 -38.06 -107.50
N ALA A 93 113.17 -37.52 -108.65
CA ALA A 93 112.07 -36.55 -108.77
C ALA A 93 110.70 -37.15 -108.42
N ASN A 94 110.42 -38.38 -108.84
CA ASN A 94 109.19 -39.11 -108.53
C ASN A 94 109.11 -39.45 -107.03
N LEU A 95 110.18 -39.98 -106.45
CA LEU A 95 110.28 -40.24 -105.00
C LEU A 95 110.11 -38.95 -104.19
N LYS A 96 110.76 -37.86 -104.62
CA LYS A 96 110.58 -36.55 -104.00
C LYS A 96 109.12 -36.10 -104.07
N ALA A 97 108.46 -36.18 -105.23
CA ALA A 97 107.07 -35.78 -105.39
C ALA A 97 106.11 -36.64 -104.55
N ILE A 98 106.38 -37.95 -104.42
CA ILE A 98 105.63 -38.84 -103.51
C ILE A 98 105.82 -38.38 -102.07
N TYR A 99 107.06 -38.19 -101.59
CA TYR A 99 107.30 -37.72 -100.22
C TYR A 99 106.75 -36.31 -99.94
N GLU A 100 106.77 -35.40 -100.92
CA GLU A 100 106.15 -34.07 -100.79
C GLU A 100 104.62 -34.14 -100.71
N ASN A 101 103.99 -35.07 -101.43
CA ASN A 101 102.55 -35.35 -101.32
C ASN A 101 102.19 -35.99 -99.97
N GLU A 102 102.90 -37.03 -99.55
CA GLU A 102 102.71 -37.68 -98.24
C GLU A 102 102.89 -36.68 -97.07
N LEU A 103 103.89 -35.79 -97.16
CA LEU A 103 104.07 -34.69 -96.20
C LEU A 103 102.95 -33.64 -96.27
N ALA A 104 102.36 -33.40 -97.43
CA ALA A 104 101.21 -32.50 -97.58
C ALA A 104 99.93 -33.11 -97.00
N ASP A 105 99.68 -34.40 -97.20
CA ASP A 105 98.51 -35.10 -96.68
C ASP A 105 98.63 -35.38 -95.17
N ALA A 106 99.83 -35.69 -94.67
CA ALA A 106 100.09 -35.73 -93.22
C ALA A 106 99.85 -34.37 -92.54
N ARG A 107 100.16 -33.24 -93.21
CA ARG A 107 99.83 -31.89 -92.72
C ARG A 107 98.33 -31.64 -92.73
N LYS A 108 97.61 -31.96 -93.81
CA LYS A 108 96.13 -31.86 -93.86
C LYS A 108 95.48 -32.64 -92.73
N LEU A 109 95.92 -33.89 -92.50
CA LEU A 109 95.39 -34.74 -91.44
C LEU A 109 95.68 -34.18 -90.03
N LEU A 110 96.83 -33.54 -89.84
CA LEU A 110 97.16 -32.83 -88.60
C LEU A 110 96.24 -31.61 -88.40
N ASP A 111 96.01 -30.80 -89.44
CA ASP A 111 95.09 -29.65 -89.39
C ASP A 111 93.62 -30.07 -89.21
N GLU A 112 93.21 -31.22 -89.77
CA GLU A 112 91.89 -31.84 -89.55
C GLU A 112 91.75 -32.31 -88.10
N THR A 113 92.72 -33.06 -87.60
CA THR A 113 92.76 -33.52 -86.20
C THR A 113 92.77 -32.36 -85.22
N ALA A 114 93.48 -31.27 -85.55
CA ALA A 114 93.52 -30.05 -84.74
C ALA A 114 92.16 -29.32 -84.73
N ARG A 115 91.48 -29.23 -85.89
CA ARG A 115 90.12 -28.65 -85.99
C ARG A 115 89.09 -29.47 -85.22
N ASP A 116 89.10 -30.80 -85.37
CA ASP A 116 88.15 -31.67 -84.69
C ASP A 116 88.42 -31.72 -83.17
N LYS A 117 89.69 -31.72 -82.74
CA LYS A 117 90.04 -31.52 -81.33
C LYS A 117 89.51 -30.19 -80.80
N ALA A 118 89.75 -29.08 -81.49
CA ALA A 118 89.28 -27.76 -81.06
C ALA A 118 87.74 -27.69 -80.98
N LYS A 119 87.04 -28.33 -81.91
CA LYS A 119 85.58 -28.47 -81.89
C LYS A 119 85.11 -29.27 -80.68
N VAL A 120 85.70 -30.44 -80.41
CA VAL A 120 85.37 -31.27 -79.23
C VAL A 120 85.68 -30.53 -77.92
N GLU A 121 86.76 -29.74 -77.85
CA GLU A 121 87.04 -28.90 -76.69
C GLU A 121 86.00 -27.77 -76.48
N ILE A 122 85.47 -27.18 -77.55
CA ILE A 122 84.40 -26.18 -77.48
C ILE A 122 83.08 -26.83 -77.04
N ASP A 123 82.69 -27.95 -77.66
CA ASP A 123 81.47 -28.68 -77.29
C ASP A 123 81.56 -29.19 -75.84
N ALA A 124 82.72 -29.68 -75.38
CA ALA A 124 82.94 -30.10 -74.00
C ALA A 124 82.81 -28.93 -72.99
N LYS A 125 83.36 -27.76 -73.31
CA LYS A 125 83.20 -26.54 -72.48
C LYS A 125 81.73 -26.12 -72.42
N ARG A 126 81.04 -26.09 -73.56
CA ARG A 126 79.60 -25.79 -73.65
C ARG A 126 78.75 -26.75 -72.80
N TYR A 127 78.97 -28.06 -72.91
CA TYR A 127 78.23 -29.03 -72.10
C TYR A 127 78.56 -28.93 -70.60
N TRP A 128 79.78 -28.53 -70.24
CA TRP A 128 80.17 -28.28 -68.84
C TRP A 128 79.46 -27.05 -68.27
N GLU A 129 79.46 -25.93 -69.01
CA GLU A 129 78.70 -24.71 -68.67
C GLU A 129 77.19 -24.97 -68.58
N GLU A 130 76.63 -25.75 -69.50
CA GLU A 130 75.22 -26.15 -69.46
C GLU A 130 74.93 -27.04 -68.23
N ASN A 131 75.83 -27.97 -67.89
CA ASN A 131 75.70 -28.81 -66.70
C ASN A 131 75.75 -27.99 -65.40
N ASP A 132 76.64 -27.00 -65.30
CA ASP A 132 76.70 -26.11 -64.13
C ASP A 132 75.45 -25.23 -64.03
N GLN A 133 75.01 -24.61 -65.13
CA GLN A 133 73.75 -23.88 -65.15
C GLN A 133 72.55 -24.75 -64.73
N LEU A 134 72.51 -26.01 -65.15
CA LEU A 134 71.48 -26.97 -64.73
C LEU A 134 71.61 -27.33 -63.24
N ARG A 135 72.82 -27.50 -62.70
CA ARG A 135 73.06 -27.68 -61.25
C ARG A 135 72.59 -26.48 -60.44
N VAL A 136 72.89 -25.26 -60.87
CA VAL A 136 72.45 -24.03 -60.20
C VAL A 136 70.92 -23.90 -60.25
N LYS A 137 70.29 -24.16 -61.41
CA LYS A 137 68.82 -24.20 -61.56
C LYS A 137 68.18 -25.26 -60.67
N LEU A 138 68.75 -26.47 -60.61
CA LEU A 138 68.28 -27.58 -59.77
C LEU A 138 68.41 -27.23 -58.28
N ASN A 139 69.56 -26.73 -57.84
CA ASN A 139 69.79 -26.30 -56.45
C ASN A 139 68.83 -25.16 -56.05
N LYS A 140 68.50 -24.24 -56.96
CA LYS A 140 67.47 -23.20 -56.73
C LYS A 140 66.08 -23.83 -56.57
N LYS A 141 65.72 -24.79 -57.44
CA LYS A 141 64.42 -25.49 -57.39
C LYS A 141 64.27 -26.41 -56.17
N ILE A 142 65.35 -27.05 -55.71
CA ILE A 142 65.37 -27.80 -54.45
C ILE A 142 65.09 -26.85 -53.28
N LYS A 143 65.77 -25.70 -53.20
CA LYS A 143 65.53 -24.69 -52.15
C LYS A 143 64.09 -24.17 -52.15
N GLU A 144 63.56 -23.81 -53.32
CA GLU A 144 62.16 -23.38 -53.48
C GLU A 144 61.18 -24.46 -53.00
N LEU A 145 61.41 -25.74 -53.37
CA LEU A 145 60.57 -26.86 -52.95
C LEU A 145 60.67 -27.11 -51.43
N THR A 146 61.86 -27.01 -50.83
CA THR A 146 62.02 -27.18 -49.38
C THR A 146 61.41 -26.04 -48.55
N GLU A 147 61.19 -24.85 -49.12
CA GLU A 147 60.47 -23.78 -48.43
C GLU A 147 58.96 -24.02 -48.50
N VAL A 148 58.44 -24.33 -49.70
CA VAL A 148 57.02 -24.67 -49.90
C VAL A 148 56.59 -25.90 -49.08
N ASP A 149 57.46 -26.89 -48.88
CA ASP A 149 57.21 -28.04 -47.99
C ASP A 149 57.12 -27.65 -46.50
N LYS A 150 57.90 -26.67 -46.03
CA LYS A 150 57.73 -26.11 -44.67
C LYS A 150 56.41 -25.35 -44.55
N ASP A 151 56.12 -24.48 -45.52
CA ASP A 151 54.90 -23.68 -45.54
C ASP A 151 53.65 -24.56 -45.58
N ALA A 152 53.68 -25.65 -46.36
CA ALA A 152 52.61 -26.64 -46.41
C ALA A 152 52.37 -27.28 -45.03
N ARG A 153 53.43 -27.76 -44.36
CA ARG A 153 53.35 -28.36 -43.01
C ARG A 153 52.90 -27.37 -41.94
N ALA A 154 53.34 -26.11 -42.02
CA ALA A 154 52.92 -25.06 -41.11
C ALA A 154 51.42 -24.72 -41.27
N ASN A 155 50.91 -24.71 -42.50
CA ASN A 155 49.48 -24.55 -42.76
C ASN A 155 48.66 -25.80 -42.34
N GLU A 156 49.18 -27.01 -42.56
CA GLU A 156 48.56 -28.27 -42.10
C GLU A 156 48.42 -28.29 -40.57
N ALA A 157 49.48 -27.96 -39.83
CA ALA A 157 49.44 -27.82 -38.37
C ALA A 157 48.40 -26.79 -37.92
N ARG A 158 48.34 -25.62 -38.57
CA ARG A 158 47.33 -24.58 -38.29
C ARG A 158 45.90 -25.05 -38.59
N CYS A 159 45.69 -25.88 -39.62
CA CYS A 159 44.40 -26.48 -39.91
C CYS A 159 43.99 -27.49 -38.82
N ILE A 160 44.92 -28.28 -38.28
CA ILE A 160 44.67 -29.19 -37.16
C ILE A 160 44.30 -28.40 -35.89
N GLU A 161 45.06 -27.37 -35.54
CA GLU A 161 44.76 -26.47 -34.39
C GLU A 161 43.39 -25.81 -34.53
N LEU A 162 43.08 -25.24 -35.70
CA LEU A 162 41.79 -24.59 -35.94
C LEU A 162 40.62 -25.59 -35.88
N THR A 163 40.83 -26.83 -36.31
CA THR A 163 39.84 -27.91 -36.20
C THR A 163 39.63 -28.34 -34.76
N ALA A 164 40.69 -28.45 -33.95
CA ALA A 164 40.60 -28.72 -32.52
C ALA A 164 39.84 -27.61 -31.77
N ASN A 165 40.16 -26.35 -32.05
CA ASN A 165 39.49 -25.18 -31.48
C ASN A 165 38.00 -25.13 -31.88
N TYR A 166 37.68 -25.37 -33.16
CA TYR A 166 36.29 -25.48 -33.63
C TYR A 166 35.52 -26.57 -32.89
N ASN A 167 36.12 -27.74 -32.67
CA ASN A 167 35.51 -28.83 -31.92
C ASN A 167 35.31 -28.48 -30.43
N SER A 168 36.24 -27.76 -29.79
CA SER A 168 36.09 -27.26 -28.41
C SER A 168 34.89 -26.32 -28.29
N VAL A 169 34.84 -25.28 -29.13
CA VAL A 169 33.75 -24.30 -29.17
C VAL A 169 32.41 -24.96 -29.52
N CYS A 170 32.39 -25.97 -30.38
CA CYS A 170 31.19 -26.75 -30.65
C CYS A 170 30.74 -27.61 -29.47
N SER A 171 31.65 -28.04 -28.59
CA SER A 171 31.31 -28.74 -27.34
C SER A 171 30.80 -27.77 -26.26
N GLU A 172 31.41 -26.59 -26.14
CA GLU A 172 31.00 -25.52 -25.22
C GLU A 172 29.62 -24.97 -25.59
N LYS A 173 29.39 -24.70 -26.88
CA LYS A 173 28.08 -24.32 -27.40
C LYS A 173 27.00 -25.34 -27.02
N LYS A 174 27.28 -26.65 -27.11
CA LYS A 174 26.31 -27.69 -26.73
C LYS A 174 26.00 -27.71 -25.23
N LYS A 175 26.99 -27.46 -24.36
CA LYS A 175 26.78 -27.32 -22.91
C LYS A 175 25.89 -26.11 -22.61
N LEU A 176 26.27 -24.93 -23.12
CA LEU A 176 25.50 -23.69 -22.95
C LEU A 176 24.08 -23.78 -23.51
N GLN A 177 23.85 -24.54 -24.59
CA GLN A 177 22.51 -24.79 -25.12
C GLN A 177 21.66 -25.68 -24.20
N GLU A 178 22.27 -26.63 -23.48
CA GLU A 178 21.57 -27.48 -22.52
C GLU A 178 21.31 -26.74 -21.19
N GLU A 179 22.29 -25.97 -20.69
CA GLU A 179 22.14 -25.08 -19.54
C GLU A 179 21.01 -24.04 -19.76
N LEU A 180 20.91 -23.48 -20.98
CA LEU A 180 19.79 -22.63 -21.38
C LEU A 180 18.45 -23.40 -21.38
N ARG A 181 18.44 -24.63 -21.89
CA ARG A 181 17.24 -25.50 -21.93
C ARG A 181 16.76 -25.90 -20.54
N GLU A 182 17.67 -26.09 -19.59
CA GLU A 182 17.35 -26.37 -18.18
C GLU A 182 16.83 -25.13 -17.46
N THR A 183 17.48 -23.98 -17.62
CA THR A 183 17.03 -22.71 -17.02
C THR A 183 15.69 -22.23 -17.58
N ASP A 184 15.40 -22.42 -18.88
CA ASP A 184 14.07 -22.19 -19.47
C ASP A 184 13.00 -23.11 -18.85
N LEU A 185 13.32 -24.38 -18.58
CA LEU A 185 12.40 -25.30 -17.88
C LEU A 185 12.16 -24.87 -16.43
N GLU A 186 13.16 -24.35 -15.73
CA GLU A 186 12.98 -23.82 -14.37
C GLU A 186 12.16 -22.54 -14.36
N ALA A 187 12.43 -21.61 -15.28
CA ALA A 187 11.59 -20.43 -15.48
C ALA A 187 10.13 -20.82 -15.80
N ALA A 188 9.90 -21.87 -16.60
CA ALA A 188 8.56 -22.39 -16.89
C ALA A 188 7.88 -23.04 -15.67
N LYS A 189 8.61 -23.75 -14.82
CA LYS A 189 8.10 -24.29 -13.53
C LYS A 189 7.71 -23.13 -12.60
N LEU A 190 8.59 -22.15 -12.42
CA LEU A 190 8.37 -20.99 -11.54
C LEU A 190 7.19 -20.13 -12.00
N ARG A 191 7.04 -19.90 -13.31
CA ARG A 191 5.87 -19.21 -13.89
C ARG A 191 4.55 -19.95 -13.58
N LYS A 192 4.53 -21.28 -13.68
CA LYS A 192 3.35 -22.10 -13.33
C LYS A 192 3.03 -22.05 -11.84
N LEU A 193 4.05 -22.09 -10.97
CA LEU A 193 3.86 -21.99 -9.52
C LEU A 193 3.32 -20.61 -9.12
N PHE A 194 3.88 -19.54 -9.68
CA PHE A 194 3.40 -18.17 -9.47
C PHE A 194 1.93 -18.00 -9.92
N GLU A 195 1.57 -18.55 -11.09
CA GLU A 195 0.21 -18.52 -11.62
C GLU A 195 -0.80 -19.35 -10.79
N SER A 196 -0.34 -20.39 -10.07
CA SER A 196 -1.15 -21.07 -9.05
C SER A 196 -1.34 -20.16 -7.84
N MET A 197 -0.24 -19.77 -7.18
CA MET A 197 -0.25 -18.94 -5.96
C MET A 197 -1.06 -17.65 -6.14
N ARG A 198 -1.07 -17.09 -7.36
CA ARG A 198 -1.91 -15.97 -7.76
C ARG A 198 -3.40 -16.29 -7.72
N LYS A 199 -3.82 -17.43 -8.28
CA LYS A 199 -5.23 -17.88 -8.27
C LYS A 199 -5.68 -18.28 -6.87
N ASP A 200 -4.79 -18.89 -6.11
CA ASP A 200 -5.02 -19.24 -4.71
C ASP A 200 -5.25 -17.95 -3.89
N LEU A 201 -4.44 -16.90 -4.11
CA LEU A 201 -4.66 -15.56 -3.54
C LEU A 201 -5.96 -14.90 -4.03
N GLU A 202 -6.25 -14.93 -5.33
CA GLU A 202 -7.49 -14.37 -5.89
C GLU A 202 -8.73 -15.05 -5.27
N HIS A 203 -8.69 -16.38 -5.07
CA HIS A 203 -9.74 -17.16 -4.41
C HIS A 203 -9.90 -16.81 -2.92
N GLU A 204 -8.80 -16.76 -2.16
CA GLU A 204 -8.81 -16.34 -0.75
C GLU A 204 -9.31 -14.90 -0.58
N THR A 205 -8.99 -13.98 -1.50
CA THR A 205 -9.53 -12.61 -1.45
C THR A 205 -11.04 -12.55 -1.69
N LEU A 206 -11.60 -13.44 -2.52
CA LEU A 206 -13.05 -13.57 -2.71
C LEU A 206 -13.72 -14.11 -1.44
N ILE A 207 -13.21 -15.23 -0.89
CA ILE A 207 -13.72 -15.82 0.36
C ILE A 207 -13.68 -14.80 1.51
N ARG A 208 -12.59 -14.03 1.63
CA ARG A 208 -12.48 -13.00 2.68
C ARG A 208 -13.56 -11.92 2.54
N VAL A 209 -13.86 -11.47 1.32
CA VAL A 209 -14.92 -10.48 1.06
C VAL A 209 -16.32 -11.07 1.35
N ASP A 210 -16.58 -12.32 0.99
CA ASP A 210 -17.84 -13.00 1.30
C ASP A 210 -18.05 -13.17 2.82
N LEU A 211 -16.97 -13.47 3.56
CA LEU A 211 -16.98 -13.52 5.02
C LEU A 211 -17.13 -12.12 5.66
N GLU A 212 -16.49 -11.09 5.11
CA GLU A 212 -16.68 -9.68 5.53
C GLU A 212 -18.15 -9.25 5.36
N ASN A 213 -18.79 -9.59 4.23
CA ASN A 213 -20.21 -9.33 3.96
C ASN A 213 -21.14 -10.09 4.93
N ASN A 214 -20.83 -11.35 5.25
CA ASN A 214 -21.59 -12.14 6.21
C ASN A 214 -21.46 -11.58 7.64
N ILE A 215 -20.24 -11.17 8.04
CA ILE A 215 -20.00 -10.51 9.33
C ILE A 215 -20.78 -9.19 9.43
N GLN A 216 -20.84 -8.41 8.35
CA GLN A 216 -21.65 -7.19 8.31
C GLN A 216 -23.16 -7.49 8.43
N SER A 217 -23.65 -8.50 7.71
CA SER A 217 -25.06 -8.94 7.81
C SER A 217 -25.44 -9.40 9.23
N LEU A 218 -24.55 -10.15 9.90
CA LEU A 218 -24.76 -10.60 11.28
C LEU A 218 -24.68 -9.46 12.30
N ARG A 219 -23.88 -8.43 12.06
CA ARG A 219 -23.87 -7.19 12.87
C ARG A 219 -25.19 -6.42 12.72
N GLU A 220 -25.70 -6.32 11.50
CA GLU A 220 -27.00 -5.68 11.23
C GLU A 220 -28.13 -6.45 11.91
N GLU A 221 -28.18 -7.79 11.82
CA GLU A 221 -29.14 -8.59 12.61
C GLU A 221 -28.98 -8.35 14.11
N LEU A 222 -27.75 -8.39 14.65
CA LEU A 222 -27.52 -8.16 16.09
C LEU A 222 -28.04 -6.78 16.54
N THR A 223 -27.73 -5.70 15.82
CA THR A 223 -28.23 -4.36 16.16
C THR A 223 -29.74 -4.24 16.05
N PHE A 224 -30.37 -4.94 15.09
CA PHE A 224 -31.82 -5.05 15.01
C PHE A 224 -32.41 -5.82 16.21
N LYS A 225 -31.82 -6.94 16.61
CA LYS A 225 -32.23 -7.70 17.80
C LYS A 225 -32.10 -6.84 19.06
N ASP A 226 -30.98 -6.15 19.27
CA ASP A 226 -30.76 -5.27 20.41
C ASP A 226 -31.80 -4.14 20.46
N GLN A 227 -32.12 -3.54 19.30
CA GLN A 227 -33.17 -2.52 19.20
C GLN A 227 -34.56 -3.08 19.55
N VAL A 228 -34.91 -4.28 19.07
CA VAL A 228 -36.19 -4.95 19.39
C VAL A 228 -36.27 -5.31 20.87
N HIS A 229 -35.24 -5.92 21.46
CA HIS A 229 -35.23 -6.25 22.89
C HIS A 229 -35.31 -4.98 23.76
N SER A 230 -34.62 -3.91 23.36
CA SER A 230 -34.70 -2.61 24.03
C SER A 230 -36.11 -2.01 23.95
N GLN A 231 -36.77 -2.09 22.79
CA GLN A 231 -38.16 -1.68 22.61
C GLN A 231 -39.11 -2.52 23.47
N GLU A 232 -39.08 -3.84 23.38
CA GLU A 232 -39.93 -4.74 24.18
C GLU A 232 -39.77 -4.49 25.68
N LEU A 233 -38.53 -4.29 26.14
CA LEU A 233 -38.21 -4.01 27.54
C LEU A 233 -38.68 -2.60 27.96
N SER A 234 -38.67 -1.61 27.06
CA SER A 234 -39.27 -0.29 27.30
C SER A 234 -40.80 -0.34 27.35
N GLU A 235 -41.46 -1.08 26.45
CA GLU A 235 -42.91 -1.29 26.46
C GLU A 235 -43.37 -2.10 27.68
N SER A 236 -42.54 -3.05 28.12
CA SER A 236 -42.74 -3.82 29.35
C SER A 236 -42.60 -2.95 30.61
N LYS A 237 -41.66 -2.01 30.62
CA LYS A 237 -41.54 -0.99 31.68
C LYS A 237 -42.74 -0.04 31.67
N MET A 238 -43.11 0.50 30.51
CA MET A 238 -44.23 1.43 30.36
C MET A 238 -45.56 0.80 30.81
N ARG A 239 -45.82 -0.46 30.43
CA ARG A 239 -47.00 -1.21 30.90
C ARG A 239 -47.06 -1.32 32.43
N ARG A 240 -45.98 -1.76 33.08
CA ARG A 240 -45.92 -1.81 34.55
C ARG A 240 -46.02 -0.43 35.20
N GLN A 241 -45.45 0.60 34.59
CA GLN A 241 -45.53 1.96 35.14
C GLN A 241 -46.95 2.53 35.02
N THR A 242 -47.69 2.17 33.97
CA THR A 242 -49.11 2.49 33.82
C THR A 242 -49.93 1.76 34.88
N GLU A 243 -49.75 0.45 35.03
CA GLU A 243 -50.38 -0.39 36.05
C GLU A 243 -50.12 0.12 37.49
N ILE A 244 -48.89 0.52 37.82
CA ILE A 244 -48.55 1.14 39.10
C ILE A 244 -49.27 2.49 39.26
N SER A 245 -49.31 3.33 38.22
CA SER A 245 -49.99 4.63 38.26
C SER A 245 -51.51 4.50 38.42
N GLU A 246 -52.11 3.45 37.84
CA GLU A 246 -53.53 3.10 38.01
C GLU A 246 -53.82 2.62 39.43
N ILE A 247 -52.95 1.80 40.02
CA ILE A 247 -53.04 1.35 41.42
C ILE A 247 -52.87 2.52 42.39
N ASP A 248 -51.86 3.38 42.19
CA ASP A 248 -51.62 4.57 43.01
C ASP A 248 -52.77 5.58 42.88
N GLY A 249 -53.33 5.75 41.67
CA GLY A 249 -54.51 6.57 41.41
C GLY A 249 -55.76 6.06 42.14
N TYR A 250 -56.04 4.76 42.04
CA TYR A 250 -57.14 4.12 42.78
C TYR A 250 -56.94 4.19 44.30
N LEU A 251 -55.71 4.04 44.78
CA LEU A 251 -55.37 4.16 46.19
C LEU A 251 -55.55 5.61 46.69
N MET A 252 -55.18 6.60 45.89
CA MET A 252 -55.43 8.02 46.16
C MET A 252 -56.94 8.34 46.21
N ASP A 253 -57.73 7.87 45.25
CA ASP A 253 -59.20 8.01 45.24
C ASP A 253 -59.85 7.35 46.47
N GLN A 254 -59.35 6.18 46.87
CA GLN A 254 -59.76 5.50 48.11
C GLN A 254 -59.38 6.28 49.39
N TYR A 255 -58.23 6.95 49.43
CA TYR A 255 -57.83 7.80 50.55
C TYR A 255 -58.63 9.11 50.58
N GLU A 256 -58.84 9.75 49.43
CA GLU A 256 -59.67 10.95 49.33
C GLU A 256 -61.11 10.65 49.71
N THR A 257 -61.73 9.59 49.17
CA THR A 257 -63.10 9.18 49.52
C THR A 257 -63.25 8.95 51.04
N LYS A 258 -62.28 8.29 51.70
CA LYS A 258 -62.32 8.08 53.16
C LYS A 258 -62.08 9.37 53.95
N MET A 259 -61.25 10.29 53.45
CA MET A 259 -61.06 11.61 54.06
C MET A 259 -62.31 12.48 53.92
N GLN A 260 -62.93 12.51 52.73
CA GLN A 260 -64.19 13.20 52.49
C GLN A 260 -65.32 12.60 53.36
N GLN A 261 -65.43 11.27 53.44
CA GLN A 261 -66.41 10.58 54.29
C GLN A 261 -66.21 10.95 55.77
N THR A 262 -65.00 10.81 56.32
CA THR A 262 -64.76 11.14 57.75
C THR A 262 -64.91 12.63 58.05
N LEU A 263 -64.63 13.53 57.10
CA LEU A 263 -64.94 14.95 57.21
C LEU A 263 -66.45 15.23 57.15
N GLN A 264 -67.22 14.46 56.38
CA GLN A 264 -68.68 14.57 56.33
C GLN A 264 -69.31 14.00 57.60
N GLU A 265 -68.90 12.82 58.07
CA GLU A 265 -69.33 12.24 59.35
C GLU A 265 -69.06 13.20 60.53
N LEU A 266 -67.93 13.91 60.52
CA LEU A 266 -67.62 14.93 61.52
C LEU A 266 -68.52 16.18 61.40
N ARG A 267 -68.89 16.59 60.18
CA ARG A 267 -69.87 17.67 59.97
C ARG A 267 -71.26 17.25 60.44
N ASP A 268 -71.70 16.06 60.08
CA ASP A 268 -73.00 15.50 60.47
C ASP A 268 -73.09 15.33 61.99
N GLN A 269 -71.99 14.94 62.65
CA GLN A 269 -71.87 14.93 64.11
C GLN A 269 -72.01 16.33 64.71
N TYR A 270 -71.34 17.35 64.15
CA TYR A 270 -71.47 18.72 64.64
C TYR A 270 -72.86 19.32 64.36
N GLU A 271 -73.47 19.04 63.21
CA GLU A 271 -74.83 19.50 62.89
C GLU A 271 -75.88 18.80 63.77
N THR A 272 -75.72 17.50 64.02
CA THR A 272 -76.53 16.76 65.01
C THR A 272 -76.35 17.35 66.41
N GLN A 273 -75.12 17.60 66.85
CA GLN A 273 -74.83 18.19 68.16
C GLN A 273 -75.41 19.61 68.28
N LEU A 274 -75.37 20.41 67.21
CA LEU A 274 -75.98 21.74 67.15
C LEU A 274 -77.52 21.66 67.16
N SER A 275 -78.14 20.70 66.45
CA SER A 275 -79.59 20.47 66.56
C SER A 275 -79.95 20.06 67.98
N MET A 276 -79.28 19.06 68.57
CA MET A 276 -79.54 18.65 69.96
C MET A 276 -79.40 19.83 70.94
N ASN A 277 -78.34 20.64 70.84
CA ASN A 277 -78.22 21.85 71.68
C ASN A 277 -79.33 22.87 71.42
N ARG A 278 -79.77 23.05 70.17
CA ARG A 278 -80.88 23.95 69.82
C ARG A 278 -82.22 23.44 70.37
N ASP A 279 -82.44 22.14 70.29
CA ASP A 279 -83.68 21.46 70.64
C ASP A 279 -83.80 21.34 72.18
N GLU A 280 -82.70 21.01 72.87
CA GLU A 280 -82.55 21.13 74.33
C GLU A 280 -82.81 22.56 74.82
N MET A 281 -82.28 23.58 74.12
CA MET A 281 -82.54 24.98 74.46
C MET A 281 -84.00 25.36 74.20
N SER A 282 -84.65 24.84 73.15
CA SER A 282 -86.10 25.01 72.95
C SER A 282 -86.87 24.40 74.11
N GLU A 283 -86.62 23.14 74.46
CA GLU A 283 -87.30 22.46 75.57
C GLU A 283 -87.07 23.18 76.92
N LEU A 284 -85.87 23.73 77.16
CA LEU A 284 -85.59 24.58 78.33
C LEU A 284 -86.36 25.91 78.31
N TYR A 285 -86.61 26.51 77.14
CA TYR A 285 -87.46 27.70 77.02
C TYR A 285 -88.96 27.35 77.13
N ASP A 286 -89.42 26.27 76.51
CA ASP A 286 -90.81 25.81 76.51
C ASP A 286 -91.23 25.35 77.92
N THR A 287 -90.41 24.56 78.61
CA THR A 287 -90.65 24.21 80.03
C THR A 287 -90.57 25.43 80.94
N ARG A 288 -89.73 26.43 80.62
CA ARG A 288 -89.70 27.70 81.37
C ARG A 288 -90.97 28.54 81.16
N ILE A 289 -91.52 28.55 79.94
CA ILE A 289 -92.80 29.18 79.61
C ILE A 289 -93.93 28.49 80.38
N GLN A 290 -94.03 27.15 80.30
CA GLN A 290 -95.04 26.37 81.05
C GLN A 290 -94.97 26.60 82.57
N ASN A 291 -93.77 26.76 83.14
CA ASN A 291 -93.60 27.09 84.55
C ASN A 291 -94.10 28.51 84.90
N LEU A 292 -93.94 29.48 84.00
CA LEU A 292 -94.47 30.84 84.16
C LEU A 292 -96.00 30.89 83.98
N GLU A 293 -96.54 30.13 83.02
CA GLU A 293 -97.98 29.97 82.80
C GLU A 293 -98.66 29.27 83.97
N SER A 294 -98.07 28.18 84.48
CA SER A 294 -98.54 27.47 85.68
C SER A 294 -98.55 28.37 86.91
N ARG A 295 -97.51 29.20 87.08
CA ARG A 295 -97.47 30.21 88.15
C ARG A 295 -98.56 31.27 87.99
N LEU A 296 -98.78 31.79 86.78
CA LEU A 296 -99.87 32.73 86.49
C LEU A 296 -101.25 32.08 86.72
N ALA A 297 -101.40 30.78 86.47
CA ALA A 297 -102.61 30.04 86.81
C ALA A 297 -102.82 29.91 88.32
N GLN A 298 -101.75 29.64 89.09
CA GLN A 298 -101.81 29.65 90.57
C GLN A 298 -102.17 31.03 91.13
N GLU A 299 -101.56 32.10 90.64
CA GLU A 299 -101.86 33.48 91.05
C GLU A 299 -103.32 33.85 90.71
N ARG A 300 -103.87 33.39 89.57
CA ARG A 300 -105.31 33.51 89.25
C ARG A 300 -106.21 32.74 90.21
N VAL A 301 -105.89 31.49 90.55
CA VAL A 301 -106.68 30.68 91.49
C VAL A 301 -106.68 31.30 92.89
N GLN A 302 -105.55 31.84 93.36
CA GLN A 302 -105.46 32.54 94.63
C GLN A 302 -106.38 33.77 94.67
N HIS A 303 -106.40 34.58 93.61
CA HIS A 303 -107.32 35.72 93.52
C HIS A 303 -108.80 35.31 93.40
N GLU A 304 -109.12 34.18 92.76
CA GLU A 304 -110.49 33.63 92.73
C GLU A 304 -110.94 33.18 94.14
N GLU A 305 -110.05 32.55 94.92
CA GLU A 305 -110.32 32.21 96.32
C GLU A 305 -110.47 33.45 97.22
N GLU A 306 -109.64 34.48 97.04
CA GLU A 306 -109.76 35.75 97.77
C GLU A 306 -111.11 36.43 97.47
N ARG A 307 -111.51 36.44 96.19
CA ARG A 307 -112.81 36.96 95.74
C ARG A 307 -113.98 36.19 96.39
N LEU A 308 -113.91 34.86 96.43
CA LEU A 308 -114.91 34.00 97.07
C LEU A 308 -114.97 34.14 98.59
N LYS A 309 -113.86 34.46 99.26
CA LYS A 309 -113.85 34.80 100.71
C LYS A 309 -114.58 36.12 100.93
N LEU A 310 -114.26 37.15 100.16
CA LEU A 310 -114.89 38.48 100.26
C LEU A 310 -116.39 38.45 99.95
N GLU A 311 -116.82 37.63 98.99
CA GLU A 311 -118.22 37.44 98.59
C GLU A 311 -119.06 36.76 99.69
N LYS A 312 -118.46 35.87 100.49
CA LYS A 312 -119.11 35.29 101.69
C LYS A 312 -119.25 36.32 102.82
N GLU A 313 -118.22 37.13 103.06
CA GLU A 313 -118.23 38.20 104.06
C GLU A 313 -119.37 39.21 103.78
N LEU A 314 -119.55 39.56 102.50
CA LEU A 314 -120.58 40.49 102.03
C LEU A 314 -122.00 39.93 102.23
N ASN A 315 -122.20 38.63 102.01
CA ASN A 315 -123.51 38.00 102.28
C ASN A 315 -123.77 37.88 103.79
N ARG A 316 -122.76 37.60 104.63
CA ARG A 316 -122.91 37.59 106.10
C ARG A 316 -123.48 38.91 106.63
N LEU A 317 -122.99 40.04 106.09
CA LEU A 317 -123.47 41.39 106.43
C LEU A 317 -124.87 41.69 105.88
N ARG A 318 -125.28 41.10 104.75
CA ARG A 318 -126.66 41.20 104.24
C ARG A 318 -127.65 40.46 105.13
N ASP A 319 -127.29 39.28 105.62
CA ASP A 319 -128.15 38.49 106.50
C ASP A 319 -128.36 39.22 107.84
N GLU A 320 -127.30 39.77 108.44
CA GLU A 320 -127.40 40.61 109.65
C GLU A 320 -128.29 41.86 109.45
N MET A 321 -128.13 42.56 108.32
CA MET A 321 -128.99 43.70 107.95
C MET A 321 -130.47 43.28 107.83
N THR A 322 -130.74 42.10 107.27
CA THR A 322 -132.09 41.58 107.04
C THR A 322 -132.77 41.17 108.36
N VAL A 323 -132.00 40.65 109.32
CA VAL A 323 -132.49 40.38 110.69
C VAL A 323 -132.87 41.69 111.40
N GLN A 324 -131.99 42.69 111.41
CA GLN A 324 -132.27 43.96 112.08
C GLN A 324 -133.51 44.69 111.50
N LEU A 325 -133.69 44.68 110.18
CA LEU A 325 -134.89 45.24 109.55
C LEU A 325 -136.18 44.56 110.02
N LYS A 326 -136.12 43.26 110.32
CA LYS A 326 -137.27 42.52 110.85
C LYS A 326 -137.53 42.84 112.33
N GLU A 327 -136.48 42.94 113.14
CA GLU A 327 -136.61 43.34 114.55
C GLU A 327 -137.21 44.75 114.70
N TYR A 328 -136.87 45.68 113.79
CA TYR A 328 -137.51 47.01 113.71
C TYR A 328 -138.98 46.97 113.26
N GLN A 329 -139.35 46.02 112.39
CA GLN A 329 -140.75 45.82 111.97
C GLN A 329 -141.60 45.30 113.14
N ASP A 330 -141.17 44.22 113.79
CA ASP A 330 -141.87 43.60 114.91
C ASP A 330 -142.03 44.59 116.09
N LEU A 331 -141.01 45.43 116.34
CA LEU A 331 -141.06 46.48 117.37
C LEU A 331 -142.02 47.64 117.03
N MET A 332 -142.20 47.98 115.76
CA MET A 332 -143.18 48.99 115.33
C MET A 332 -144.61 48.48 115.53
N ASP A 333 -144.89 47.23 115.19
CA ASP A 333 -146.23 46.65 115.33
C ASP A 333 -146.63 46.50 116.82
N ILE A 334 -145.68 46.11 117.69
CA ILE A 334 -145.86 46.16 119.16
C ILE A 334 -146.17 47.59 119.64
N LYS A 335 -145.45 48.59 119.11
CA LYS A 335 -145.66 50.00 119.48
C LYS A 335 -147.05 50.50 119.06
N ILE A 336 -147.55 50.11 117.89
CA ILE A 336 -148.91 50.45 117.43
C ILE A 336 -149.98 49.80 118.33
N SER A 337 -149.76 48.55 118.76
CA SER A 337 -150.66 47.88 119.72
C SER A 337 -150.72 48.62 121.06
N LEU A 338 -149.57 49.02 121.61
CA LEU A 338 -149.48 49.73 122.89
C LEU A 338 -150.09 51.13 122.82
N ASP A 339 -149.90 51.88 121.74
CA ASP A 339 -150.54 53.19 121.54
C ASP A 339 -152.08 53.08 121.58
N MET A 340 -152.65 52.00 121.02
CA MET A 340 -154.09 51.74 121.05
C MET A 340 -154.61 51.39 122.45
N GLU A 341 -153.85 50.63 123.24
CA GLU A 341 -154.19 50.33 124.64
C GLU A 341 -154.10 51.59 125.53
N ILE A 342 -153.03 52.38 125.39
CA ILE A 342 -152.83 53.63 126.16
C ILE A 342 -153.98 54.62 125.89
N ALA A 343 -154.40 54.79 124.63
CA ALA A 343 -155.53 55.66 124.28
C ALA A 343 -156.89 55.17 124.83
N ALA A 344 -157.02 53.88 125.18
CA ALA A 344 -158.18 53.35 125.89
C ALA A 344 -158.10 53.61 127.41
N TYR A 345 -156.92 53.43 128.01
CA TYR A 345 -156.70 53.69 129.45
C TYR A 345 -156.80 55.18 129.82
N ASP A 346 -156.31 56.09 128.97
CA ASP A 346 -156.43 57.55 129.18
C ASP A 346 -157.89 58.03 129.31
N ARG A 347 -158.86 57.30 128.74
CA ARG A 347 -160.30 57.61 128.85
C ARG A 347 -161.01 56.98 130.04
N LEU A 348 -160.34 56.09 130.79
CA LEU A 348 -160.92 55.40 131.94
C LEU A 348 -160.22 55.79 133.26
N LEU A 349 -158.94 56.14 133.22
CA LEU A 349 -158.17 56.62 134.38
C LEU A 349 -158.12 58.15 134.48
N SER A 350 -158.73 58.88 133.55
CA SER A 350 -159.06 60.31 133.73
C SER A 350 -160.08 60.58 134.86
N SER A 351 -160.53 59.56 135.58
CA SER A 351 -161.29 59.66 136.84
C SER A 351 -160.52 59.21 138.09
N GLU A 352 -159.29 58.71 137.98
CA GLU A 352 -158.54 58.19 139.15
C GLU A 352 -157.06 58.62 139.16
N GLU A 353 -156.86 59.76 139.82
CA GLU A 353 -155.65 60.21 140.51
C GLU A 353 -154.29 60.35 139.77
N THR A 354 -153.81 61.60 139.78
CA THR A 354 -152.59 61.98 140.51
C THR A 354 -151.78 60.85 141.20
N ARG A 355 -150.56 60.52 140.69
CA ARG A 355 -149.24 60.61 141.44
C ARG A 355 -148.02 59.95 140.71
N LEU A 356 -147.03 60.78 140.31
CA LEU A 356 -145.55 60.58 140.38
C LEU A 356 -144.70 59.75 139.33
N ASN A 357 -144.08 60.42 138.32
CA ASN A 357 -142.60 60.65 138.02
C ASN A 357 -141.42 59.57 137.83
N ILE A 358 -140.48 59.68 136.79
CA ILE A 358 -138.90 59.55 136.70
C ILE A 358 -138.01 58.54 135.72
N THR A 359 -136.71 58.86 135.20
CA THR A 359 -135.73 58.30 134.04
C THR A 359 -134.10 58.13 134.27
N PRO A 360 -132.90 58.09 133.43
CA PRO A 360 -132.26 57.98 131.98
C PRO A 360 -130.76 57.25 131.63
N SER A 361 -129.95 57.34 130.45
CA SER A 361 -128.47 56.77 130.09
C SER A 361 -127.59 57.01 128.69
N VAL A 362 -126.19 56.72 128.46
CA VAL A 362 -125.21 56.89 127.18
C VAL A 362 -123.68 56.22 126.98
N THR A 363 -122.88 56.15 125.79
CA THR A 363 -121.30 55.88 125.44
C THR A 363 -120.78 55.60 123.88
N SER A 364 -119.57 55.32 123.16
CA SER A 364 -117.96 55.35 123.00
C SER A 364 -117.32 54.89 121.51
N THR A 365 -116.07 54.65 120.84
CA THR A 365 -114.45 54.61 120.83
C THR A 365 -113.56 54.44 119.40
N THR A 366 -112.15 54.22 119.21
CA THR A 366 -111.17 54.18 117.91
C THR A 366 -109.74 53.31 117.86
N SER A 367 -108.57 53.13 117.02
CA SER A 367 -107.70 53.56 115.74
C SER A 367 -106.39 52.65 115.16
N ALA A 368 -105.35 52.98 114.20
CA ALA A 368 -104.25 52.08 113.42
C ALA A 368 -102.78 52.55 112.71
N GLY A 369 -101.87 51.76 111.91
CA GLY A 369 -100.41 52.05 111.27
C GLY A 369 -99.52 51.15 110.13
N LEU A 370 -98.18 51.37 109.62
CA LEU A 370 -97.38 50.74 108.35
C LEU A 370 -95.72 50.84 107.94
N SER A 371 -94.99 50.04 106.99
CA SER A 371 -93.67 50.20 106.03
C SER A 371 -92.16 49.42 106.10
N THR A 372 -90.97 49.19 105.30
CA THR A 372 -90.16 49.08 103.89
C THR A 372 -88.56 48.49 103.89
N SER A 373 -87.41 48.24 103.01
CA SER A 373 -86.71 48.11 101.56
C SER A 373 -85.10 47.59 101.32
N SER A 374 -84.36 47.25 100.12
CA SER A 374 -82.81 46.76 99.86
C SER A 374 -81.94 46.59 98.39
N ARG A 375 -80.54 46.22 98.17
CA ARG A 375 -79.53 46.00 96.89
C ARG A 375 -77.94 45.39 97.00
N LEU A 376 -76.79 45.09 96.16
CA LEU A 376 -76.05 44.66 94.77
C LEU A 376 -74.34 44.48 94.73
N PHE A 377 -73.22 44.10 93.87
CA PHE A 377 -72.50 43.48 92.55
C PHE A 377 -70.79 43.25 92.54
N ARG A 378 -69.67 42.88 91.67
CA ARG A 378 -68.97 42.38 90.27
C ARG A 378 -67.28 42.12 90.19
N THR A 379 -66.20 41.73 89.28
CA THR A 379 -65.64 41.06 87.89
C THR A 379 -64.12 40.32 87.50
N PRO A 380 -63.01 40.64 86.60
CA PRO A 380 -61.99 39.77 85.65
C PRO A 380 -60.31 39.93 85.49
N SER A 381 -59.18 39.50 84.64
CA SER A 381 -58.50 38.70 83.40
C SER A 381 -56.79 38.62 83.26
N TYR A 382 -55.70 38.21 82.36
CA TYR A 382 -55.07 37.58 81.00
C TYR A 382 -53.36 37.34 80.86
N LYS A 383 -52.29 36.94 79.95
CA LYS A 383 -51.62 36.40 78.54
C LYS A 383 -49.99 35.87 78.50
N ARG A 384 -48.89 35.52 77.59
CA ARG A 384 -48.16 35.52 76.12
C ARG A 384 -46.74 34.62 75.76
N LYS A 385 -45.94 34.54 74.54
CA LYS A 385 -44.66 33.63 74.04
C LYS A 385 -43.43 34.02 72.92
N ARG A 386 -42.38 33.18 72.39
CA ARG A 386 -41.07 33.33 71.39
C ARG A 386 -40.39 32.05 70.51
N THR A 387 -39.24 31.76 69.65
CA THR A 387 -37.84 32.10 68.91
C THR A 387 -37.27 31.05 67.70
N ALA A 388 -36.10 30.78 66.89
CA ALA A 388 -34.60 31.12 66.39
C ALA A 388 -33.85 30.28 65.10
N MET A 389 -32.54 30.45 64.50
CA MET A 389 -31.76 29.67 63.29
C MET A 389 -30.14 29.85 62.80
N ASP A 390 -29.42 29.13 61.78
CA ASP A 390 -27.94 29.20 61.10
C ASP A 390 -27.59 28.53 59.60
N ASP A 391 -26.36 28.59 58.89
CA ASP A 391 -26.05 28.41 57.36
C ASP A 391 -24.71 27.74 56.68
N SER A 392 -24.53 27.51 55.30
CA SER A 392 -23.33 26.86 54.54
C SER A 392 -23.10 27.07 52.94
N VAL A 393 -22.08 26.44 52.23
CA VAL A 393 -21.70 26.59 50.75
C VAL A 393 -21.14 25.35 49.94
N ASP A 394 -21.12 25.35 48.58
CA ASP A 394 -20.97 24.14 47.68
C ASP A 394 -20.16 24.28 46.31
N TYR A 395 -19.90 23.18 45.56
CA TYR A 395 -19.14 23.11 44.26
C TYR A 395 -19.70 22.10 43.21
N SER A 396 -19.27 22.15 41.93
CA SER A 396 -19.64 21.17 40.87
C SER A 396 -18.46 20.58 40.08
N VAL A 397 -18.58 19.30 39.68
CA VAL A 397 -17.59 18.54 38.88
C VAL A 397 -18.33 17.66 37.86
N THR A 398 -17.78 17.57 36.64
CA THR A 398 -18.26 16.70 35.55
C THR A 398 -17.08 15.93 34.95
N SER A 399 -17.32 14.70 34.48
CA SER A 399 -16.30 13.89 33.81
C SER A 399 -16.90 13.00 32.72
N SER A 400 -16.06 12.61 31.75
CA SER A 400 -16.42 11.84 30.58
C SER A 400 -15.22 11.03 30.06
N ALA A 401 -15.49 9.88 29.44
CA ALA A 401 -14.49 9.03 28.79
C ALA A 401 -15.06 8.46 27.49
N LYS A 402 -14.29 8.54 26.40
CA LYS A 402 -14.56 7.96 25.09
C LYS A 402 -13.74 6.68 24.87
N GLY A 403 -13.76 5.77 25.84
CA GLY A 403 -13.05 4.49 25.77
C GLY A 403 -12.66 3.96 27.14
N ASP A 404 -11.65 3.08 27.14
CA ASP A 404 -11.19 2.35 28.34
C ASP A 404 -10.37 3.20 29.32
N LEU A 405 -9.87 4.35 28.90
CA LEU A 405 -9.07 5.25 29.72
C LEU A 405 -9.92 6.40 30.24
N GLU A 406 -9.89 6.65 31.56
CA GLU A 406 -10.55 7.80 32.17
C GLU A 406 -9.62 8.60 33.10
N ILE A 407 -9.99 9.86 33.35
CA ILE A 407 -9.38 10.68 34.40
C ILE A 407 -10.20 10.45 35.68
N SER A 408 -9.69 9.61 36.59
CA SER A 408 -10.43 9.20 37.79
C SER A 408 -10.34 10.21 38.93
N GLU A 409 -9.21 10.91 39.07
CA GLU A 409 -9.01 11.96 40.07
C GLU A 409 -8.20 13.13 39.50
N CYS A 410 -8.60 14.36 39.84
CA CYS A 410 -7.83 15.58 39.59
C CYS A 410 -7.70 16.36 40.90
N ASP A 411 -6.47 16.57 41.36
CA ASP A 411 -6.24 17.35 42.58
C ASP A 411 -6.60 18.83 42.36
N PRO A 412 -7.40 19.46 43.25
CA PRO A 412 -7.73 20.88 43.20
C PRO A 412 -6.50 21.80 43.14
N ASP A 413 -5.48 21.49 43.93
CA ASP A 413 -4.28 22.31 44.12
C ASP A 413 -3.17 21.99 43.10
N GLY A 414 -3.47 21.16 42.09
CA GLY A 414 -2.53 20.82 41.01
C GLY A 414 -1.40 19.87 41.44
N LYS A 415 -1.55 19.14 42.56
CA LYS A 415 -0.54 18.19 43.06
C LYS A 415 -0.41 16.96 42.16
N PHE A 416 -1.52 16.44 41.64
CA PHE A 416 -1.52 15.29 40.73
C PHE A 416 -2.77 15.21 39.85
N ILE A 417 -2.68 14.36 38.82
CA ILE A 417 -3.80 13.86 38.01
C ILE A 417 -3.67 12.34 37.92
N LYS A 418 -4.77 11.61 38.12
CA LYS A 418 -4.81 10.14 38.06
C LYS A 418 -5.60 9.68 36.84
N VAL A 419 -5.02 8.78 36.07
CA VAL A 419 -5.64 8.12 34.92
C VAL A 419 -5.87 6.64 35.27
N HIS A 420 -7.04 6.12 34.95
CA HIS A 420 -7.44 4.73 35.20
C HIS A 420 -7.75 4.01 33.88
N ASN A 421 -7.29 2.77 33.75
CA ASN A 421 -7.70 1.85 32.70
C ASN A 421 -8.84 0.96 33.24
N LYS A 422 -10.06 1.19 32.74
CA LYS A 422 -11.29 0.46 33.11
C LYS A 422 -11.40 -0.90 32.43
N SER A 423 -10.58 -1.16 31.40
CA SER A 423 -10.57 -2.47 30.72
C SER A 423 -9.73 -3.50 31.47
N ASN A 424 -9.91 -4.77 31.10
CA ASN A 424 -9.05 -5.87 31.55
C ASN A 424 -7.84 -6.10 30.62
N GLN A 425 -7.54 -5.19 29.68
CA GLN A 425 -6.46 -5.32 28.70
C GLN A 425 -5.39 -4.23 28.89
N THR A 426 -4.14 -4.53 28.54
CA THR A 426 -3.02 -3.59 28.63
C THR A 426 -3.14 -2.48 27.59
N GLN A 427 -3.55 -1.29 28.01
CA GLN A 427 -3.63 -0.13 27.12
C GLN A 427 -2.24 0.49 26.90
N LYS A 428 -1.96 0.97 25.69
CA LYS A 428 -0.71 1.68 25.37
C LYS A 428 -0.90 3.16 25.71
N LEU A 429 0.13 3.78 26.31
CA LEU A 429 0.17 5.23 26.58
C LEU A 429 1.25 5.94 25.74
N ASP A 430 1.78 5.29 24.70
CA ASP A 430 2.85 5.86 23.86
C ASP A 430 2.31 7.03 23.02
N GLY A 431 2.83 8.24 23.24
CA GLY A 431 2.41 9.45 22.51
C GLY A 431 1.18 10.16 23.07
N CYS A 432 0.40 9.51 23.94
CA CYS A 432 -0.76 10.11 24.62
C CYS A 432 -0.33 11.30 25.52
N GLN A 433 -1.25 12.24 25.75
CA GLN A 433 -0.95 13.53 26.37
C GLN A 433 -2.06 13.96 27.33
N ILE A 434 -1.70 14.46 28.51
CA ILE A 434 -2.65 15.07 29.45
C ILE A 434 -2.51 16.60 29.34
N VAL A 435 -3.60 17.27 28.97
CA VAL A 435 -3.70 18.72 28.86
C VAL A 435 -4.61 19.22 29.98
N ARG A 436 -4.09 20.02 30.93
CA ARG A 436 -4.89 20.69 31.97
C ARG A 436 -4.90 22.19 31.73
N LYS A 437 -6.11 22.74 31.60
CA LYS A 437 -6.38 24.12 31.20
C LYS A 437 -7.24 24.83 32.24
N THR A 438 -6.80 26.03 32.59
CA THR A 438 -7.52 27.04 33.37
C THR A 438 -7.74 28.25 32.45
N GLU A 439 -8.63 29.17 32.83
CA GLU A 439 -8.91 30.43 32.10
C GLU A 439 -7.64 31.23 31.72
N SER A 440 -6.56 31.11 32.48
CA SER A 440 -5.30 31.86 32.32
C SER A 440 -4.10 31.05 31.82
N THR A 441 -4.11 29.72 31.93
CA THR A 441 -2.91 28.88 31.76
C THR A 441 -3.25 27.48 31.26
N GLU A 442 -2.36 26.90 30.46
CA GLU A 442 -2.51 25.55 29.89
C GLU A 442 -1.19 24.79 30.05
N VAL A 443 -1.27 23.56 30.55
CA VAL A 443 -0.10 22.73 30.89
C VAL A 443 -0.29 21.33 30.30
N THR A 444 0.67 20.89 29.49
CA THR A 444 0.63 19.60 28.79
C THR A 444 1.75 18.67 29.24
N TYR A 445 1.38 17.50 29.75
CA TYR A 445 2.29 16.37 29.97
C TYR A 445 2.19 15.39 28.79
N LYS A 446 3.31 14.81 28.36
CA LYS A 446 3.34 13.74 27.36
C LYS A 446 3.92 12.48 27.98
N PHE A 447 3.27 11.34 27.81
CA PHE A 447 3.78 10.07 28.29
C PHE A 447 5.04 9.65 27.50
N PRO A 448 6.02 8.97 28.14
CA PRO A 448 7.24 8.53 27.48
C PRO A 448 6.98 7.39 26.49
N LYS A 449 7.82 7.28 25.46
CA LYS A 449 7.70 6.19 24.46
C LYS A 449 7.78 4.82 25.11
N GLY A 450 6.97 3.88 24.64
CA GLY A 450 6.82 2.54 25.21
C GLY A 450 6.00 2.45 26.51
N ALA A 451 5.42 3.54 27.01
CA ALA A 451 4.54 3.51 28.18
C ALA A 451 3.29 2.63 27.95
N LYS A 452 2.89 1.90 28.99
CA LYS A 452 1.72 1.02 29.03
C LYS A 452 1.03 1.12 30.38
N LEU A 453 -0.27 0.87 30.41
CA LEU A 453 -1.08 0.78 31.62
C LEU A 453 -1.85 -0.54 31.59
N GLU A 454 -1.56 -1.41 32.55
CA GLU A 454 -2.20 -2.72 32.66
C GLU A 454 -3.71 -2.61 32.93
N GLY A 455 -4.44 -3.70 32.69
CA GLY A 455 -5.88 -3.76 32.96
C GLY A 455 -6.23 -3.44 34.42
N SER A 456 -7.37 -2.79 34.66
CA SER A 456 -7.85 -2.34 35.97
C SER A 456 -6.86 -1.46 36.78
N SER A 457 -5.78 -0.99 36.18
CA SER A 457 -4.70 -0.28 36.88
C SER A 457 -4.84 1.24 36.81
N THR A 458 -4.04 1.98 37.58
CA THR A 458 -3.96 3.44 37.54
C THR A 458 -2.53 3.94 37.39
N VAL A 459 -2.38 5.11 36.75
CA VAL A 459 -1.14 5.89 36.73
C VAL A 459 -1.41 7.29 37.27
N THR A 460 -0.56 7.75 38.19
CA THR A 460 -0.64 9.08 38.78
C THR A 460 0.51 9.94 38.27
N VAL A 461 0.17 11.10 37.69
CA VAL A 461 1.13 12.08 37.18
C VAL A 461 1.20 13.26 38.15
N TRP A 462 2.25 13.25 38.98
CA TRP A 462 2.54 14.23 40.02
C TRP A 462 3.21 15.48 39.43
N SER A 463 2.85 16.66 39.94
CA SER A 463 3.56 17.91 39.62
C SER A 463 4.91 17.98 40.31
N ALA A 464 5.83 18.77 39.76
CA ALA A 464 7.15 18.99 40.35
C ALA A 464 7.05 19.59 41.77
N SER A 465 6.04 20.44 42.01
CA SER A 465 5.77 21.05 43.33
C SER A 465 5.23 20.07 44.38
N ALA A 466 4.84 18.84 44.01
CA ALA A 466 4.38 17.84 44.96
C ALA A 466 5.52 17.11 45.70
N ASN A 467 6.78 17.27 45.28
CA ASN A 467 7.96 16.59 45.85
C ASN A 467 7.85 15.04 45.95
N HIS A 468 6.95 14.41 45.19
CA HIS A 468 6.82 12.95 45.16
C HIS A 468 8.01 12.31 44.46
N LYS A 469 8.47 11.15 44.94
CA LYS A 469 9.50 10.35 44.27
C LYS A 469 8.87 9.64 43.04
N ALA A 470 9.55 9.65 41.91
CA ALA A 470 9.10 8.89 40.74
C ALA A 470 9.25 7.38 40.98
N ASP A 471 8.23 6.61 40.63
CA ASP A 471 8.18 5.15 40.71
C ASP A 471 7.39 4.59 39.50
N PRO A 472 8.00 4.53 38.30
CA PRO A 472 7.32 4.07 37.08
C PRO A 472 7.04 2.55 37.13
N PRO A 473 5.90 2.07 36.59
CA PRO A 473 4.96 2.81 35.72
C PRO A 473 3.83 3.53 36.48
N SER A 474 3.63 3.29 37.77
CA SER A 474 2.44 3.74 38.51
C SER A 474 2.49 5.22 38.94
N ASN A 475 3.68 5.75 39.24
CA ASN A 475 3.87 7.12 39.71
C ASN A 475 4.90 7.86 38.86
N LEU A 476 4.41 8.74 37.99
CA LEU A 476 5.23 9.58 37.12
C LEU A 476 5.29 11.00 37.70
N VAL A 477 6.40 11.71 37.46
CA VAL A 477 6.60 13.08 37.99
C VAL A 477 6.97 14.02 36.83
N MET A 478 6.32 15.19 36.79
CA MET A 478 6.60 16.23 35.81
C MET A 478 7.98 16.86 36.04
N LYS A 479 8.76 17.08 34.98
CA LYS A 479 10.08 17.72 35.08
C LYS A 479 9.94 19.24 35.11
N GLY A 480 10.04 19.84 36.31
CA GLY A 480 10.08 21.30 36.48
C GLY A 480 8.79 22.04 36.12
N GLN A 481 7.66 21.34 36.11
CA GLN A 481 6.34 21.89 35.79
C GLN A 481 5.30 21.44 36.82
N SER A 482 4.27 22.26 37.00
CA SER A 482 3.12 21.96 37.86
C SER A 482 1.80 22.19 37.12
N TRP A 483 0.76 21.48 37.55
CA TRP A 483 -0.56 21.54 36.95
C TRP A 483 -1.25 22.89 37.20
N ALA A 484 -1.99 23.40 36.20
CA ALA A 484 -2.74 24.65 36.33
C ALA A 484 -3.86 24.56 37.39
N THR A 485 -4.03 25.62 38.17
CA THR A 485 -5.03 25.74 39.25
C THR A 485 -5.89 26.98 39.06
N GLY A 486 -7.15 26.92 39.52
CA GLY A 486 -8.12 28.00 39.40
C GLY A 486 -9.51 27.59 39.86
N ASP A 487 -10.45 28.54 39.84
CA ASP A 487 -11.86 28.30 40.20
C ASP A 487 -12.59 27.42 39.19
N ASN A 488 -12.22 27.53 37.90
CA ASN A 488 -12.71 26.70 36.80
C ASN A 488 -11.50 26.00 36.13
N VAL A 489 -11.56 24.67 35.95
CA VAL A 489 -10.45 23.86 35.44
C VAL A 489 -10.98 22.71 34.57
N SER A 490 -10.47 22.58 33.35
CA SER A 490 -10.73 21.45 32.43
C SER A 490 -9.44 20.65 32.21
N THR A 491 -9.49 19.35 32.44
CA THR A 491 -8.42 18.38 32.16
C THR A 491 -8.86 17.44 31.04
N ARG A 492 -7.98 17.16 30.08
CA ARG A 492 -8.22 16.28 28.93
C ARG A 492 -7.09 15.28 28.78
N LEU A 493 -7.42 14.05 28.40
CA LEU A 493 -6.49 13.03 27.93
C LEU A 493 -6.67 12.91 26.41
N LEU A 494 -5.58 13.13 25.67
CA LEU A 494 -5.51 13.03 24.22
C LEU A 494 -4.70 11.79 23.82
N ASP A 495 -5.08 11.11 22.75
CA ASP A 495 -4.34 9.96 22.22
C ASP A 495 -3.15 10.38 21.33
N GLN A 496 -2.43 9.39 20.79
CA GLN A 496 -1.33 9.57 19.83
C GLN A 496 -1.75 10.38 18.59
N ASP A 497 -2.99 10.20 18.11
CA ASP A 497 -3.58 10.95 16.98
C ASP A 497 -4.13 12.33 17.39
N GLY A 498 -4.13 12.67 18.68
CA GLY A 498 -4.62 13.95 19.22
C GLY A 498 -6.12 13.98 19.57
N GLU A 499 -6.85 12.90 19.32
CA GLU A 499 -8.27 12.76 19.69
C GLU A 499 -8.50 12.67 21.20
N GLU A 500 -9.63 13.20 21.68
CA GLU A 500 -9.93 13.32 23.11
C GLU A 500 -10.58 12.06 23.69
N VAL A 501 -9.77 11.30 24.44
CA VAL A 501 -10.10 10.01 25.07
C VAL A 501 -10.81 10.17 26.41
N ALA A 502 -10.47 11.21 27.19
CA ALA A 502 -11.16 11.52 28.44
C ALA A 502 -11.15 13.02 28.77
N HIS A 503 -12.15 13.45 29.54
CA HIS A 503 -12.33 14.84 29.98
C HIS A 503 -12.82 14.87 31.43
N ALA A 504 -12.34 15.83 32.22
CA ALA A 504 -12.81 16.13 33.56
C ALA A 504 -12.79 17.64 33.78
N GLU A 505 -13.94 18.23 34.13
CA GLU A 505 -14.13 19.67 34.29
C GLU A 505 -14.78 20.00 35.63
N ARG A 506 -14.18 20.96 36.34
CA ARG A 506 -14.67 21.48 37.62
C ARG A 506 -15.04 22.94 37.45
N ILE A 507 -16.23 23.30 37.93
CA ILE A 507 -16.80 24.65 37.87
C ILE A 507 -17.29 25.05 39.27
N LYS A 508 -16.96 26.28 39.67
CA LYS A 508 -17.38 26.82 40.97
C LYS A 508 -18.82 27.33 40.91
N MET A 509 -19.72 26.62 41.59
CA MET A 509 -21.10 27.07 41.79
C MET A 509 -21.10 28.41 42.55
N LYS A 510 -21.65 29.46 41.95
CA LYS A 510 -22.00 30.68 42.68
C LYS A 510 -23.36 30.46 43.34
N ALA A 511 -23.44 30.67 44.65
CA ALA A 511 -24.72 30.65 45.37
C ALA A 511 -25.67 31.72 44.80
N ALA A 512 -26.68 31.29 44.06
CA ALA A 512 -27.70 32.17 43.50
C ALA A 512 -28.78 32.41 44.57
N ALA A 513 -28.97 33.66 44.98
CA ALA A 513 -30.09 34.03 45.82
C ALA A 513 -31.42 33.69 45.12
N GLY A 514 -32.33 33.01 45.82
CA GLY A 514 -33.50 32.38 45.21
C GLY A 514 -34.56 33.35 44.68
N SER A 515 -35.34 32.87 43.72
CA SER A 515 -36.62 33.45 43.32
C SER A 515 -37.60 32.33 42.97
N ALA A 516 -38.88 32.53 43.26
CA ALA A 516 -39.93 31.54 43.06
C ALA A 516 -40.37 31.44 41.59
N GLY A 517 -40.88 30.26 41.20
CA GLY A 517 -41.90 30.16 40.15
C GLY A 517 -43.30 30.42 40.72
N PRO A 518 -44.39 30.01 40.05
CA PRO A 518 -44.49 29.47 38.69
C PRO A 518 -45.44 30.30 37.80
N LYS A 519 -45.77 29.83 36.59
CA LYS A 519 -47.15 29.84 36.06
C LYS A 519 -47.30 29.08 34.75
N ASP A 520 -48.34 28.25 34.70
CA ASP A 520 -48.87 27.64 33.48
C ASP A 520 -49.54 28.67 32.57
N LYS A 521 -49.69 28.31 31.29
CA LYS A 521 -50.97 28.49 30.58
C LYS A 521 -51.11 27.57 29.38
N TYR A 522 -52.21 26.83 29.34
CA TYR A 522 -52.69 26.03 28.22
C TYR A 522 -53.13 26.95 27.06
N PHE A 523 -53.08 26.45 25.81
CA PHE A 523 -54.31 26.28 25.01
C PHE A 523 -54.13 25.30 23.81
N LEU A 524 -55.28 24.95 23.24
CA LEU A 524 -55.61 24.02 22.13
C LEU A 524 -54.94 24.37 20.76
N GLU A 525 -54.96 23.54 19.69
CA GLU A 525 -55.20 22.09 19.45
C GLU A 525 -54.98 21.80 17.93
N GLU A 526 -55.17 20.54 17.49
CA GLU A 526 -55.18 20.02 16.10
C GLU A 526 -53.83 20.01 15.34
N GLY A 527 -53.65 19.05 14.41
CA GLY A 527 -52.47 19.06 13.53
C GLY A 527 -52.06 17.77 12.79
N GLY A 528 -52.35 16.57 13.32
CA GLY A 528 -52.33 15.30 12.56
C GLY A 528 -50.98 14.65 12.16
N ALA A 529 -50.85 13.38 12.55
CA ALA A 529 -50.21 12.27 11.82
C ALA A 529 -48.65 12.13 11.69
N ARG A 530 -48.18 10.99 12.23
CA ARG A 530 -47.12 10.08 11.75
C ARG A 530 -45.64 10.50 11.79
N LEU A 531 -44.99 10.10 12.89
CA LEU A 531 -43.89 9.10 12.93
C LEU A 531 -42.96 9.00 11.71
N GLY A 532 -41.68 9.37 11.89
CA GLY A 532 -40.55 9.03 11.02
C GLY A 532 -39.24 8.99 11.82
N VAL A 533 -38.64 7.81 11.97
CA VAL A 533 -37.54 7.56 12.93
C VAL A 533 -36.18 8.05 12.41
N SER A 534 -35.48 8.77 13.29
CA SER A 534 -34.03 8.90 13.52
C SER A 534 -32.97 8.46 12.48
N ARG A 535 -31.88 9.25 12.53
CA ARG A 535 -30.44 8.86 12.63
C ARG A 535 -29.53 8.94 11.38
N SER A 536 -28.53 9.83 11.54
CA SER A 536 -27.08 9.66 11.25
C SER A 536 -26.58 9.26 9.85
N GLY A 537 -25.60 10.02 9.35
CA GLY A 537 -24.66 9.61 8.30
C GLY A 537 -23.77 10.78 7.89
N SER A 538 -22.45 10.67 8.03
CA SER A 538 -21.50 11.76 7.75
C SER A 538 -20.39 11.32 6.79
N LEU A 539 -19.94 12.28 5.96
CA LEU A 539 -18.65 12.33 5.25
C LEU A 539 -18.12 11.06 4.54
N ARG A 540 -18.03 11.12 3.20
CA ARG A 540 -16.71 10.99 2.54
C ARG A 540 -16.66 11.50 1.09
N SER A 541 -15.44 11.83 0.69
CA SER A 541 -14.94 12.07 -0.66
C SER A 541 -13.65 11.24 -0.84
N PRO A 542 -12.94 11.27 -1.99
CA PRO A 542 -13.34 11.67 -3.35
C PRO A 542 -13.30 10.47 -4.33
N GLY A 543 -13.58 10.68 -5.62
CA GLY A 543 -13.45 9.65 -6.68
C GLY A 543 -12.23 9.86 -7.58
N PRO A 544 -12.07 9.03 -8.64
CA PRO A 544 -11.24 9.36 -9.80
C PRO A 544 -12.01 9.28 -11.14
N SER A 545 -11.65 10.15 -12.10
CA SER A 545 -12.14 10.11 -13.49
C SER A 545 -10.98 10.18 -14.49
N ARG A 546 -11.10 9.46 -15.62
CA ARG A 546 -10.06 9.32 -16.65
C ARG A 546 -9.91 10.55 -17.56
N VAL A 547 -8.66 10.99 -17.73
CA VAL A 547 -8.08 11.77 -18.86
C VAL A 547 -6.59 11.35 -18.96
N GLY A 548 -5.91 11.26 -20.11
CA GLY A 548 -6.34 11.37 -21.51
C GLY A 548 -5.22 11.94 -22.40
N GLN A 549 -4.86 11.22 -23.48
CA GLN A 549 -3.71 11.48 -24.40
C GLN A 549 -2.33 11.30 -23.71
N GLU A 550 -1.31 10.62 -24.25
CA GLU A 550 -0.76 10.52 -25.63
C GLU A 550 -0.09 11.81 -26.13
N ASP A 551 1.25 11.83 -26.11
CA ASP A 551 2.01 12.09 -27.34
C ASP A 551 3.38 11.39 -27.31
N LYS A 552 4.03 11.31 -28.48
CA LYS A 552 5.25 10.51 -28.73
C LYS A 552 6.52 11.34 -28.59
N TYR A 553 7.64 10.69 -28.28
CA TYR A 553 8.88 10.82 -29.06
C TYR A 553 9.73 9.54 -28.93
N ASP A 554 10.49 9.25 -29.98
CA ASP A 554 11.13 7.96 -30.23
C ASP A 554 12.63 8.14 -30.56
N GLU A 555 13.36 7.02 -30.67
CA GLU A 555 14.74 6.88 -31.16
C GLU A 555 15.89 7.63 -30.44
N ARG A 556 16.88 6.84 -29.99
CA ARG A 556 18.14 6.74 -30.75
C ARG A 556 18.94 5.46 -30.45
N CYS A 557 19.46 4.84 -31.51
CA CYS A 557 20.28 3.63 -31.44
C CYS A 557 21.74 3.90 -31.09
N ALA A 558 22.45 2.85 -30.68
CA ALA A 558 23.90 2.83 -30.53
C ALA A 558 24.63 2.65 -31.87
N MET A 559 25.82 3.25 -32.00
CA MET A 559 26.95 2.74 -32.80
C MET A 559 28.25 3.45 -32.40
N MET A 560 29.07 2.81 -31.57
CA MET A 560 30.52 2.58 -31.76
C MET A 560 31.03 1.59 -30.71
#